data_AF-A0A963WCQ0-F1
#
_entry.id   AF-A0A963WCQ0-F1
#
_cell.length_a   1.000
_cell.length_b   1.000
_cell.length_c   1.000
_cell.angle_alpha   90.00
_cell.angle_beta   90.00
_cell.angle_gamma   90.00
#
_symmetry.space_group_name_H-M   'P 1'
#
loop_
_entity.id
_entity.type
_entity.pdbx_description
1 polymer ?
#
loop_
_entity_poly.entity_id
_entity_poly.type
_entity_poly.pdbx_seq_one_letter_code
_entity_poly.pdbx_strand_id
1 'polypeptide(L)'
;VTVLALAVALGAYQSLGLMYLALVIGAGFMAFVVLAPGQQPAWRDLVRTVARAVLLLALGLLVSLAMAKLVMLACGVQASEYGSSILDVHKALRHPLGALARAVNDTRRLFFSFWRPFDMAAAVFFCTVFLCCYMIVRLTVRGQRWKVGGVLLVLLMTPAALTLVGSTSMTVRTFFAGPAVLLGLLLITHTLGREASQRRTVLVLAALCAVQGLYVNSVEQARGWLVQRHDQSTAGRIEQAILRLRPPGEHGMVQVNLQGELAFDSIYPAVWTGTTGASFFEWDDGNPHRMLSYMSLVGDLRYRYFQEPAPGEFAAVYARMPVWPAEGSVQRYKQGYLVKLSEPVQKPLSGP
;
A
#
# COMPACT_ATOMS: atom_id res chain seq x y z
N VAL A 1 -7.76 26.80 -8.83
CA VAL A 1 -8.31 25.96 -7.74
C VAL A 1 -7.99 24.48 -7.93
N THR A 2 -8.43 23.81 -9.01
CA THR A 2 -8.21 22.36 -9.22
C THR A 2 -6.74 21.92 -9.14
N VAL A 3 -5.82 22.68 -9.73
CA VAL A 3 -4.37 22.41 -9.70
C VAL A 3 -3.83 22.45 -8.28
N LEU A 4 -4.25 23.44 -7.47
CA LEU A 4 -3.82 23.58 -6.08
C LEU A 4 -4.39 22.44 -5.23
N ALA A 5 -5.65 22.08 -5.42
CA ALA A 5 -6.26 20.94 -4.74
C ALA A 5 -5.56 19.62 -5.10
N LEU A 6 -5.17 19.43 -6.37
CA LEU A 6 -4.37 18.29 -6.81
C LEU A 6 -2.97 18.32 -6.19
N ALA A 7 -2.32 19.47 -6.09
CA ALA A 7 -1.01 19.59 -5.46
C ALA A 7 -1.06 19.22 -3.97
N VAL A 8 -2.07 19.69 -3.24
CA VAL A 8 -2.30 19.32 -1.84
C VAL A 8 -2.62 17.83 -1.71
N ALA A 9 -3.50 17.30 -2.58
CA ALA A 9 -3.85 15.89 -2.58
C ALA A 9 -2.64 14.98 -2.88
N LEU A 10 -1.81 15.35 -3.85
CA LEU A 10 -0.58 14.63 -4.19
C LEU A 10 0.46 14.70 -3.05
N GLY A 11 0.55 15.85 -2.38
CA GLY A 11 1.40 16.04 -1.21
C GLY A 11 0.95 15.21 -0.01
N ALA A 12 -0.35 15.07 0.21
CA ALA A 12 -0.91 14.18 1.22
C ALA A 12 -0.71 12.71 0.84
N TYR A 13 -1.08 12.36 -0.41
CA TYR A 13 -1.02 10.99 -0.87
C TYR A 13 -1.09 10.87 -2.42
N GLN A 14 -0.03 10.37 -3.04
CA GLN A 14 0.15 10.37 -4.50
C GLN A 14 -0.95 9.63 -5.28
N SER A 15 -1.53 8.58 -4.70
CA SER A 15 -2.60 7.83 -5.36
C SER A 15 -3.92 8.60 -5.47
N LEU A 16 -4.10 9.71 -4.72
CA LEU A 16 -5.25 10.60 -4.89
C LEU A 16 -5.23 11.28 -6.27
N GLY A 17 -4.04 11.56 -6.82
CA GLY A 17 -3.89 12.03 -8.19
C GLY A 17 -4.37 10.99 -9.22
N LEU A 18 -4.08 9.71 -8.98
CA LEU A 18 -4.58 8.61 -9.82
C LEU A 18 -6.10 8.43 -9.68
N MET A 19 -6.63 8.61 -8.47
CA MET A 19 -8.07 8.56 -8.22
C MET A 19 -8.80 9.65 -9.01
N TYR A 20 -8.27 10.88 -9.01
CA TYR A 20 -8.78 11.96 -9.86
C TYR A 20 -8.79 11.56 -11.34
N LEU A 21 -7.69 11.00 -11.84
CA LEU A 21 -7.59 10.57 -13.24
C LEU A 21 -8.63 9.48 -13.57
N ALA A 22 -8.80 8.48 -12.71
CA ALA A 22 -9.79 7.42 -12.89
C ALA A 22 -11.23 7.98 -12.95
N LEU A 23 -11.57 8.92 -12.06
CA LEU A 23 -12.88 9.55 -12.03
C LEU A 23 -13.15 10.41 -13.26
N VAL A 24 -12.16 11.19 -13.72
CA VAL A 24 -12.31 12.02 -14.93
C VAL A 24 -12.43 11.18 -16.19
N ILE A 25 -11.64 10.10 -16.31
CA ILE A 25 -11.76 9.17 -17.43
C ILE A 25 -13.14 8.49 -17.40
N GLY A 26 -13.59 8.02 -16.23
CA GLY A 26 -14.91 7.41 -16.06
C GLY A 26 -16.06 8.35 -16.40
N ALA A 27 -16.01 9.60 -15.91
CA ALA A 27 -17.03 10.61 -16.20
C ALA A 27 -17.02 11.06 -17.66
N GLY A 28 -15.84 11.28 -18.25
CA GLY A 28 -15.70 11.59 -19.66
C GLY A 28 -16.21 10.44 -20.55
N PHE A 29 -15.99 9.20 -20.12
CA PHE A 29 -16.52 8.03 -20.81
C PHE A 29 -18.05 7.92 -20.68
N MET A 30 -18.62 8.19 -19.51
CA MET A 30 -20.08 8.31 -19.36
C MET A 30 -20.66 9.37 -20.30
N ALA A 31 -20.04 10.54 -20.39
CA ALA A 31 -20.48 11.58 -21.33
C ALA A 31 -20.38 11.12 -22.79
N PHE A 32 -19.30 10.41 -23.15
CA PHE A 32 -19.08 9.86 -24.49
C PHE A 32 -20.14 8.80 -24.88
N VAL A 33 -20.53 7.93 -23.95
CA VAL A 33 -21.42 6.80 -24.24
C VAL A 33 -22.89 7.12 -24.03
N VAL A 34 -23.23 7.92 -23.01
CA VAL A 34 -24.61 8.13 -22.54
C VAL A 34 -25.25 9.42 -23.06
N LEU A 35 -24.49 10.51 -23.18
CA LEU A 35 -25.04 11.83 -23.55
C LEU A 35 -25.09 12.08 -25.06
N ALA A 36 -24.55 11.18 -25.88
CA ALA A 36 -24.62 11.25 -27.34
C ALA A 36 -25.44 10.11 -27.99
N PRO A 37 -26.69 9.82 -27.59
CA PRO A 37 -27.52 8.88 -28.32
C PRO A 37 -27.92 9.49 -29.66
N GLY A 38 -27.28 9.03 -30.75
CA GLY A 38 -27.65 9.37 -32.14
C GLY A 38 -26.70 10.34 -32.86
N GLN A 39 -25.80 11.03 -32.16
CA GLN A 39 -24.68 11.72 -32.78
C GLN A 39 -23.43 10.84 -32.73
N GLN A 40 -22.61 10.84 -33.79
CA GLN A 40 -21.34 10.12 -33.74
C GLN A 40 -20.52 10.69 -32.57
N PRO A 41 -20.15 9.86 -31.59
CA PRO A 41 -19.53 10.36 -30.39
C PRO A 41 -18.16 10.92 -30.75
N ALA A 42 -17.97 12.20 -30.45
CA ALA A 42 -16.78 12.94 -30.81
C ALA A 42 -15.62 12.46 -29.94
N TRP A 43 -14.90 11.44 -30.41
CA TRP A 43 -13.69 10.90 -29.76
C TRP A 43 -12.68 11.99 -29.39
N ARG A 44 -12.65 13.06 -30.20
CA ARG A 44 -11.84 14.25 -29.96
C ARG A 44 -12.13 14.88 -28.59
N ASP A 45 -13.37 14.88 -28.12
CA ASP A 45 -13.74 15.50 -26.85
C ASP A 45 -13.37 14.63 -25.65
N LEU A 46 -13.46 13.31 -25.77
CA LEU A 46 -12.92 12.38 -24.77
C LEU A 46 -11.40 12.54 -24.67
N VAL A 47 -10.68 12.50 -25.79
CA VAL A 47 -9.22 12.69 -25.84
C VAL A 47 -8.83 14.04 -25.27
N ARG A 48 -9.54 15.12 -25.61
CA ARG A 48 -9.30 16.46 -25.02
C ARG A 48 -9.53 16.47 -23.51
N THR A 49 -10.56 15.78 -23.02
CA THR A 49 -10.87 15.70 -21.59
C THR A 49 -9.77 14.96 -20.84
N VAL A 50 -9.34 13.80 -21.35
CA VAL A 50 -8.23 13.03 -20.77
C VAL A 50 -6.92 13.81 -20.84
N ALA A 51 -6.61 14.45 -21.98
CA ALA A 51 -5.40 15.25 -22.13
C ALA A 51 -5.38 16.45 -21.16
N ARG A 52 -6.52 17.13 -20.97
CA ARG A 52 -6.67 18.18 -19.96
C ARG A 52 -6.46 17.64 -18.55
N ALA A 53 -7.02 16.48 -18.22
CA ALA A 53 -6.85 15.85 -16.90
C ALA A 53 -5.38 15.49 -16.63
N VAL A 54 -4.69 14.91 -17.61
CA VAL A 54 -3.26 14.59 -17.53
C VAL A 54 -2.43 15.86 -17.37
N LEU A 55 -2.75 16.93 -18.13
CA LEU A 55 -2.06 18.22 -18.01
C LEU A 55 -2.26 18.84 -16.62
N LEU A 56 -3.50 18.82 -16.09
CA LEU A 56 -3.80 19.31 -14.75
C LEU A 56 -3.08 18.49 -13.66
N LEU A 57 -3.00 17.17 -13.82
CA LEU A 57 -2.26 16.30 -12.93
C LEU A 57 -0.76 16.59 -12.96
N ALA A 58 -0.19 16.76 -14.16
CA ALA A 58 1.23 17.11 -14.33
C ALA A 58 1.55 18.47 -13.70
N LEU A 59 0.70 19.47 -13.91
CA LEU A 59 0.85 20.78 -13.30
C LEU A 59 0.72 20.72 -11.77
N GLY A 60 -0.25 19.95 -11.26
CA GLY A 60 -0.42 19.71 -9.82
C GLY A 60 0.80 19.02 -9.20
N LEU A 61 1.39 18.05 -9.91
CA LEU A 61 2.62 17.37 -9.49
C LEU A 61 3.80 18.34 -9.44
N LEU A 62 3.97 19.18 -10.47
CA LEU A 62 5.03 20.20 -10.50
C LEU A 62 4.92 21.18 -9.32
N VAL A 63 3.71 21.65 -9.03
CA VAL A 63 3.45 22.52 -7.88
C VAL A 63 3.75 21.80 -6.56
N SER A 64 3.32 20.54 -6.42
CA SER A 64 3.61 19.73 -5.22
C SER A 64 5.12 19.53 -5.01
N LEU A 65 5.88 19.23 -6.07
CA LEU A 65 7.33 19.06 -6.00
C LEU A 65 8.05 20.38 -5.69
N ALA A 66 7.58 21.50 -6.25
CA ALA A 66 8.11 22.82 -5.94
C ALA A 66 7.88 23.18 -4.47
N MET A 67 6.67 22.95 -3.94
CA MET A 67 6.36 23.15 -2.53
C MET A 67 7.23 22.27 -1.63
N ALA A 68 7.39 20.99 -1.96
CA ALA A 68 8.24 20.08 -1.20
C ALA A 68 9.70 20.56 -1.16
N LYS A 69 10.27 21.00 -2.30
CA LYS A 69 11.62 21.57 -2.36
C LYS A 69 11.77 22.84 -1.54
N LEU A 70 10.79 23.73 -1.56
CA LEU A 70 10.80 24.95 -0.75
C LEU A 70 10.81 24.64 0.74
N VAL A 71 9.97 23.68 1.19
CA VAL A 71 9.93 23.26 2.59
C VAL A 71 11.23 22.58 3.01
N MET A 72 11.77 21.67 2.19
CA MET A 72 13.06 21.03 2.46
C MET A 72 14.20 22.05 2.60
N LEU A 73 14.22 23.07 1.74
CA LEU A 73 15.20 24.15 1.79
C LEU A 73 15.02 25.05 3.02
N ALA A 74 13.77 25.38 3.39
CA ALA A 74 13.46 26.18 4.57
C ALA A 74 13.77 25.45 5.90
N CYS A 75 13.59 24.12 5.93
CA CYS A 75 13.83 23.31 7.13
C CYS A 75 15.24 22.69 7.19
N GLY A 76 16.07 22.87 6.15
CA GLY A 76 17.41 22.27 6.10
C GLY A 76 17.42 20.73 6.04
N VAL A 77 16.34 20.12 5.54
CA VAL A 77 16.17 18.66 5.50
C VAL A 77 16.54 18.13 4.10
N GLN A 78 17.36 17.08 4.05
CA GLN A 78 17.67 16.40 2.80
C GLN A 78 16.53 15.45 2.38
N ALA A 79 16.34 15.28 1.07
CA ALA A 79 15.34 14.36 0.54
C ALA A 79 15.67 12.92 0.94
N SER A 80 14.70 12.19 1.49
CA SER A 80 14.86 10.78 1.81
C SER A 80 14.94 9.94 0.52
N GLU A 81 15.71 8.84 0.56
CA GLU A 81 15.78 7.86 -0.55
C GLU A 81 14.39 7.33 -0.94
N TYR A 82 13.49 7.21 0.05
CA TYR A 82 12.10 6.84 -0.21
C TYR A 82 11.40 7.85 -1.12
N GLY A 83 11.56 9.16 -0.87
CA GLY A 83 10.94 10.21 -1.68
C GLY A 83 11.48 10.29 -3.12
N SER A 84 12.78 10.02 -3.32
CA SER A 84 13.40 10.03 -4.65
C SER A 84 13.10 8.78 -5.48
N SER A 85 12.86 7.63 -4.84
CA SER A 85 12.57 6.36 -5.52
C SER A 85 11.20 6.31 -6.24
N ILE A 86 10.26 7.18 -5.84
CA ILE A 86 8.87 7.15 -6.30
C ILE A 86 8.71 7.70 -7.73
N LEU A 87 9.56 8.64 -8.15
CA LEU A 87 9.52 9.24 -9.48
C LEU A 87 10.91 9.13 -10.14
N ASP A 88 11.24 7.92 -10.60
CA ASP A 88 12.51 7.65 -11.29
C ASP A 88 12.30 7.66 -12.81
N VAL A 89 11.92 8.85 -13.31
CA VAL A 89 11.56 9.09 -14.71
C VAL A 89 12.68 8.65 -15.66
N HIS A 90 13.93 8.76 -15.21
CA HIS A 90 15.11 8.39 -16.01
C HIS A 90 15.17 6.88 -16.28
N LYS A 91 14.89 6.03 -15.27
CA LYS A 91 14.84 4.57 -15.47
C LYS A 91 13.64 4.15 -16.31
N ALA A 92 12.49 4.81 -16.12
CA ALA A 92 11.29 4.55 -16.91
C ALA A 92 11.52 4.81 -18.42
N LEU A 93 12.23 5.89 -18.76
CA LEU A 93 12.55 6.26 -20.14
C LEU A 93 13.56 5.32 -20.81
N ARG A 94 14.50 4.74 -20.04
CA ARG A 94 15.50 3.79 -20.57
C ARG A 94 14.93 2.39 -20.84
N HIS A 95 13.94 1.95 -20.08
CA HIS A 95 13.32 0.63 -20.23
C HIS A 95 11.78 0.71 -20.27
N PRO A 96 11.19 1.31 -21.34
CA PRO A 96 9.75 1.53 -21.44
C PRO A 96 8.96 0.21 -21.46
N LEU A 97 9.48 -0.83 -22.11
CA LEU A 97 8.86 -2.16 -22.13
C LEU A 97 8.86 -2.80 -20.74
N GLY A 98 9.93 -2.61 -19.96
CA GLY A 98 10.01 -3.10 -18.58
C GLY A 98 9.02 -2.38 -17.66
N ALA A 99 8.87 -1.07 -17.82
CA ALA A 99 7.88 -0.29 -17.09
C ALA A 99 6.44 -0.73 -17.41
N LEU A 100 6.13 -0.96 -18.69
CA LEU A 100 4.84 -1.47 -19.12
C LEU A 100 4.56 -2.88 -18.56
N ALA A 101 5.54 -3.79 -18.63
CA ALA A 101 5.41 -5.14 -18.11
C ALA A 101 5.14 -5.13 -16.58
N ARG A 102 5.80 -4.24 -15.84
CA ARG A 102 5.53 -4.02 -14.42
C ARG A 102 4.11 -3.51 -14.19
N ALA A 103 3.67 -2.49 -14.92
CA ALA A 103 2.32 -1.95 -14.78
C ALA A 103 1.23 -2.97 -15.10
N VAL A 104 1.44 -3.80 -16.13
CA VAL A 104 0.53 -4.90 -16.47
C VAL A 104 0.52 -5.94 -15.35
N ASN A 105 1.69 -6.32 -14.83
CA ASN A 105 1.77 -7.28 -13.73
C ASN A 105 1.15 -6.73 -12.44
N ASP A 106 1.32 -5.46 -12.14
CA ASP A 106 0.74 -4.81 -10.95
C ASP A 106 -0.78 -4.64 -11.11
N THR A 107 -1.26 -4.34 -12.31
CA THR A 107 -2.71 -4.38 -12.63
C THR A 107 -3.26 -5.79 -12.46
N ARG A 108 -2.58 -6.80 -13.00
CA ARG A 108 -2.96 -8.21 -12.82
C ARG A 108 -2.98 -8.59 -11.34
N ARG A 109 -1.96 -8.18 -10.57
CA ARG A 109 -1.91 -8.46 -9.13
C ARG A 109 -3.05 -7.76 -8.40
N LEU A 110 -3.37 -6.51 -8.75
CA LEU A 110 -4.49 -5.76 -8.19
C LEU A 110 -5.82 -6.47 -8.41
N PHE A 111 -6.12 -6.93 -9.62
CA PHE A 111 -7.42 -7.53 -9.90
C PHE A 111 -7.51 -9.02 -9.54
N PHE A 112 -6.39 -9.76 -9.49
CA PHE A 112 -6.41 -11.22 -9.38
C PHE A 112 -5.60 -11.84 -8.23
N SER A 113 -4.64 -11.12 -7.63
CA SER A 113 -3.66 -11.73 -6.72
C SER A 113 -3.69 -11.16 -5.30
N PHE A 114 -3.76 -9.83 -5.13
CA PHE A 114 -3.67 -9.20 -3.81
C PHE A 114 -4.83 -9.57 -2.90
N TRP A 115 -6.00 -9.83 -3.48
CA TRP A 115 -7.21 -10.15 -2.74
C TRP A 115 -7.38 -11.64 -2.47
N ARG A 116 -6.56 -12.52 -3.04
CA ARG A 116 -6.69 -13.98 -2.87
C ARG A 116 -6.81 -14.43 -1.41
N PRO A 117 -6.11 -13.82 -0.43
CA PRO A 117 -6.28 -14.17 0.98
C PRO A 117 -7.71 -13.95 1.53
N PHE A 118 -8.51 -13.11 0.86
CA PHE A 118 -9.91 -12.82 1.22
C PHE A 118 -10.93 -13.66 0.44
N ASP A 119 -10.46 -14.65 -0.33
CA ASP A 119 -11.25 -15.68 -1.03
C ASP A 119 -12.50 -15.14 -1.76
N MET A 120 -13.69 -15.28 -1.16
CA MET A 120 -14.97 -14.82 -1.73
C MET A 120 -15.00 -13.33 -2.08
N ALA A 121 -14.33 -12.47 -1.30
CA ALA A 121 -14.29 -11.04 -1.61
C ALA A 121 -13.52 -10.77 -2.92
N ALA A 122 -12.45 -11.53 -3.19
CA ALA A 122 -11.70 -11.44 -4.43
C ALA A 122 -12.53 -11.90 -5.62
N ALA A 123 -13.24 -13.02 -5.47
CA ALA A 123 -14.11 -13.55 -6.51
C ALA A 123 -15.23 -12.56 -6.86
N VAL A 124 -15.90 -11.98 -5.86
CA VAL A 124 -16.96 -10.98 -6.06
C VAL A 124 -16.41 -9.75 -6.77
N PHE A 125 -15.27 -9.21 -6.34
CA PHE A 125 -14.66 -8.05 -7.00
C PHE A 125 -14.32 -8.33 -8.47
N PHE A 126 -13.66 -9.46 -8.74
CA PHE A 126 -13.30 -9.88 -10.09
C PHE A 126 -14.55 -10.07 -10.98
N CYS A 127 -15.54 -10.81 -10.50
CA CYS A 127 -16.78 -11.06 -11.21
C CYS A 127 -17.52 -9.75 -11.52
N THR A 128 -17.58 -8.81 -10.58
CA THR A 128 -18.20 -7.51 -10.80
C THR A 128 -17.47 -6.70 -11.88
N VAL A 129 -16.14 -6.60 -11.81
CA VAL A 129 -15.35 -5.90 -12.83
C VAL A 129 -15.54 -6.54 -14.20
N PHE A 130 -15.46 -7.87 -14.29
CA PHE A 130 -15.64 -8.61 -15.53
C PHE A 130 -17.04 -8.43 -16.13
N LEU A 131 -18.09 -8.58 -15.32
CA LEU A 131 -19.48 -8.42 -15.76
C LEU A 131 -19.76 -6.99 -16.22
N CYS A 132 -19.27 -5.97 -15.50
CA CYS A 132 -19.37 -4.58 -15.93
C CYS A 132 -18.67 -4.36 -17.28
N CYS A 133 -17.42 -4.79 -17.43
CA CYS A 133 -16.69 -4.67 -18.70
C CYS A 133 -17.42 -5.38 -19.84
N TYR A 134 -17.91 -6.60 -19.62
CA TYR A 134 -18.68 -7.36 -20.60
C TYR A 134 -19.97 -6.64 -21.01
N MET A 135 -20.74 -6.15 -20.04
CA MET A 135 -21.98 -5.42 -20.29
C MET A 135 -21.72 -4.12 -21.06
N ILE A 136 -20.71 -3.34 -20.66
CA ILE A 136 -20.36 -2.09 -21.34
C ILE A 136 -20.02 -2.35 -22.82
N VAL A 137 -19.16 -3.33 -23.11
CA VAL A 137 -18.78 -3.67 -24.50
C VAL A 137 -19.98 -4.20 -25.29
N ARG A 138 -20.84 -5.03 -24.68
CA ARG A 138 -22.01 -5.61 -25.34
C ARG A 138 -23.06 -4.55 -25.70
N LEU A 139 -23.35 -3.65 -24.75
CA LEU A 139 -24.37 -2.60 -24.86
C LEU A 139 -23.91 -1.43 -25.75
N THR A 140 -22.62 -1.32 -26.03
CA THR A 140 -22.06 -0.35 -26.97
C THR A 140 -22.34 -0.74 -28.44
N VAL A 141 -22.53 0.27 -29.30
CA VAL A 141 -22.69 0.14 -30.75
C VAL A 141 -21.61 -0.75 -31.39
N ARG A 142 -22.04 -1.68 -32.25
CA ARG A 142 -21.21 -2.76 -32.85
C ARG A 142 -19.89 -2.27 -33.47
N GLY A 143 -19.88 -1.09 -34.11
CA GLY A 143 -18.68 -0.50 -34.74
C GLY A 143 -17.70 0.21 -33.81
N GLN A 144 -18.04 0.42 -32.53
CA GLN A 144 -17.21 1.16 -31.57
C GLN A 144 -16.66 0.29 -30.43
N ARG A 145 -16.96 -1.01 -30.44
CA ARG A 145 -16.58 -1.96 -29.37
C ARG A 145 -15.08 -1.97 -29.08
N TRP A 146 -14.25 -1.89 -30.11
CA TRP A 146 -12.79 -1.86 -29.95
C TRP A 146 -12.32 -0.56 -29.30
N LYS A 147 -12.95 0.60 -29.63
CA LYS A 147 -12.63 1.90 -29.01
C LYS A 147 -13.01 1.89 -27.53
N VAL A 148 -14.22 1.40 -27.22
CA VAL A 148 -14.70 1.24 -25.84
C VAL A 148 -13.83 0.27 -25.06
N GLY A 149 -13.46 -0.87 -25.64
CA GLY A 149 -12.51 -1.80 -25.05
C GLY A 149 -11.17 -1.15 -24.72
N GLY A 150 -10.65 -0.30 -25.62
CA GLY A 150 -9.44 0.50 -25.40
C GLY A 150 -9.56 1.47 -24.22
N VAL A 151 -10.66 2.22 -24.11
CA VAL A 151 -10.88 3.15 -22.97
C VAL A 151 -11.02 2.38 -21.66
N LEU A 152 -11.77 1.27 -21.65
CA LEU A 152 -11.90 0.41 -20.47
C LEU A 152 -10.55 -0.13 -20.03
N LEU A 153 -9.70 -0.54 -20.97
CA LEU A 153 -8.35 -0.98 -20.67
C LEU A 153 -7.52 0.13 -20.02
N VAL A 154 -7.58 1.36 -20.56
CA VAL A 154 -6.89 2.53 -19.96
C VAL A 154 -7.41 2.82 -18.55
N LEU A 155 -8.73 2.75 -18.35
CA LEU A 155 -9.34 2.96 -17.03
C LEU A 155 -8.88 1.90 -16.02
N LEU A 156 -8.84 0.62 -16.42
CA LEU A 156 -8.37 -0.48 -15.58
C LEU A 156 -6.87 -0.40 -15.27
N MET A 157 -6.06 0.14 -16.19
CA MET A 157 -4.63 0.35 -15.98
C MET A 157 -4.31 1.59 -15.14
N THR A 158 -5.29 2.49 -14.92
CA THR A 158 -5.08 3.78 -14.21
C THR A 158 -4.49 3.62 -12.81
N PRO A 159 -4.94 2.66 -11.95
CA PRO A 159 -4.34 2.46 -10.63
C PRO A 159 -2.85 2.06 -10.66
N ALA A 160 -2.39 1.47 -11.77
CA ALA A 160 -0.99 1.11 -11.97
C ALA A 160 -0.20 2.20 -12.71
N ALA A 161 -0.79 3.35 -13.04
CA ALA A 161 -0.09 4.37 -13.83
C ALA A 161 1.17 4.91 -13.15
N LEU A 162 1.22 4.96 -11.81
CA LEU A 162 2.44 5.35 -11.09
C LEU A 162 3.58 4.34 -11.24
N THR A 163 3.29 3.05 -11.45
CA THR A 163 4.31 2.01 -11.64
C THR A 163 5.03 2.15 -13.00
N LEU A 164 4.44 2.90 -13.94
CA LEU A 164 5.10 3.27 -15.20
C LEU A 164 6.24 4.27 -14.98
N VAL A 165 6.15 5.08 -13.93
CA VAL A 165 7.09 6.17 -13.63
C VAL A 165 7.99 5.83 -12.42
N GLY A 166 7.54 4.91 -11.56
CA GLY A 166 8.28 4.45 -10.40
C GLY A 166 9.42 3.49 -10.74
N SER A 167 10.43 3.48 -9.87
CA SER A 167 11.58 2.56 -9.98
C SER A 167 11.26 1.12 -9.53
N THR A 168 10.25 0.93 -8.68
CA THR A 168 9.89 -0.34 -8.04
C THR A 168 8.39 -0.64 -8.17
N SER A 169 8.01 -1.92 -8.02
CA SER A 169 6.61 -2.30 -7.91
C SER A 169 6.02 -1.61 -6.68
N MET A 170 4.97 -0.83 -6.89
CA MET A 170 4.41 0.02 -5.85
C MET A 170 3.61 -0.83 -4.85
N THR A 171 3.74 -0.50 -3.57
CA THR A 171 2.97 -1.10 -2.46
C THR A 171 1.46 -0.96 -2.68
N VAL A 172 0.65 -1.90 -2.17
CA VAL A 172 -0.81 -1.95 -2.40
C VAL A 172 -1.53 -0.63 -2.11
N ARG A 173 -0.99 0.16 -1.18
CA ARG A 173 -1.45 1.50 -0.83
C ARG A 173 -1.48 2.49 -2.02
N THR A 174 -0.80 2.23 -3.14
CA THR A 174 -0.89 3.07 -4.36
C THR A 174 -2.11 2.75 -5.23
N PHE A 175 -2.80 1.62 -4.99
CA PHE A 175 -4.00 1.23 -5.73
C PHE A 175 -5.30 1.80 -5.16
N PHE A 176 -5.22 2.89 -4.37
CA PHE A 176 -6.38 3.61 -3.86
C PHE A 176 -7.34 4.09 -4.98
N ALA A 177 -6.86 4.19 -6.22
CA ALA A 177 -7.68 4.47 -7.39
C ALA A 177 -8.59 3.29 -7.82
N GLY A 178 -8.34 2.06 -7.34
CA GLY A 178 -9.12 0.86 -7.69
C GLY A 178 -10.61 0.98 -7.37
N PRO A 179 -11.01 1.37 -6.15
CA PRO A 179 -12.41 1.65 -5.82
C PRO A 179 -13.06 2.71 -6.72
N ALA A 180 -12.32 3.75 -7.11
CA ALA A 180 -12.83 4.76 -8.04
C ALA A 180 -13.06 4.21 -9.46
N VAL A 181 -12.19 3.31 -9.92
CA VAL A 181 -12.40 2.57 -11.18
C VAL A 181 -13.65 1.70 -11.09
N LEU A 182 -13.81 0.93 -10.01
CA LEU A 182 -15.00 0.10 -9.79
C LEU A 182 -16.29 0.95 -9.78
N LEU A 183 -16.28 2.07 -9.05
CA LEU A 183 -17.40 3.01 -9.02
C LEU A 183 -17.72 3.54 -10.42
N GLY A 184 -16.70 3.95 -11.18
CA GLY A 184 -16.86 4.38 -12.57
C GLY A 184 -17.54 3.30 -13.41
N LEU A 185 -17.04 2.06 -13.36
CA LEU A 185 -17.61 0.92 -14.10
C LEU A 185 -19.08 0.65 -13.73
N LEU A 186 -19.41 0.67 -12.44
CA LEU A 186 -20.79 0.48 -11.96
C LEU A 186 -21.71 1.58 -12.47
N LEU A 187 -21.30 2.85 -12.39
CA LEU A 187 -22.09 3.99 -12.88
C LEU A 187 -22.29 3.94 -14.40
N ILE A 188 -21.23 3.66 -15.16
CA ILE A 188 -21.30 3.49 -16.62
C ILE A 188 -22.26 2.35 -16.97
N THR A 189 -22.15 1.20 -16.29
CA THR A 189 -22.98 0.03 -16.59
C THR A 189 -24.45 0.29 -16.23
N HIS A 190 -24.71 0.95 -15.09
CA HIS A 190 -26.06 1.30 -14.66
C HIS A 190 -26.75 2.26 -15.64
N THR A 191 -26.03 3.30 -16.09
CA THR A 191 -26.54 4.31 -17.02
C THR A 191 -26.77 3.76 -18.44
N LEU A 192 -25.94 2.81 -18.88
CA LEU A 192 -26.11 2.09 -20.15
C LEU A 192 -27.27 1.10 -20.15
N GLY A 193 -27.62 0.55 -18.99
CA GLY A 193 -28.69 -0.44 -18.84
C GLY A 193 -30.04 0.13 -19.28
N ARG A 194 -30.62 -0.45 -20.34
CA ARG A 194 -31.94 -0.05 -20.86
C ARG A 194 -33.07 -0.78 -20.15
N GLU A 195 -32.84 -2.02 -19.76
CA GLU A 195 -33.81 -2.85 -19.08
C GLU A 195 -33.73 -2.70 -17.56
N ALA A 196 -34.88 -2.79 -16.88
CA ALA A 196 -34.95 -2.76 -15.42
C ALA A 196 -34.16 -3.92 -14.78
N SER A 197 -34.15 -5.09 -15.43
CA SER A 197 -33.36 -6.26 -15.00
C SER A 197 -31.86 -5.93 -14.91
N GLN A 198 -31.30 -5.32 -15.96
CA GLN A 198 -29.89 -4.93 -16.03
C GLN A 198 -29.52 -3.94 -14.93
N ARG A 199 -30.36 -2.92 -14.71
CA ARG A 199 -30.14 -1.94 -13.63
C ARG A 199 -30.18 -2.57 -12.25
N ARG A 200 -31.13 -3.49 -12.00
CA ARG A 200 -31.21 -4.25 -10.75
C ARG A 200 -29.98 -5.12 -10.53
N THR A 201 -29.48 -5.81 -11.57
CA THR A 201 -28.26 -6.61 -11.48
C THR A 201 -27.06 -5.75 -11.06
N VAL A 202 -26.88 -4.57 -11.64
CA VAL A 202 -25.78 -3.67 -11.26
C VAL A 202 -25.91 -3.20 -9.80
N LEU A 203 -27.13 -2.90 -9.33
CA LEU A 203 -27.36 -2.54 -7.93
C LEU A 203 -27.02 -3.69 -6.98
N VAL A 204 -27.39 -4.93 -7.34
CA VAL A 204 -27.03 -6.12 -6.56
C VAL A 204 -25.51 -6.31 -6.53
N LEU A 205 -24.82 -6.17 -7.67
CA LEU A 205 -23.36 -6.25 -7.72
C LEU A 205 -22.69 -5.15 -6.86
N ALA A 206 -23.21 -3.93 -6.92
CA ALA A 206 -22.72 -2.82 -6.10
C ALA A 206 -22.92 -3.11 -4.59
N ALA A 207 -24.07 -3.63 -4.19
CA ALA A 207 -24.35 -4.02 -2.82
C ALA A 207 -23.42 -5.16 -2.35
N LEU A 208 -23.22 -6.18 -3.18
CA LEU A 208 -22.27 -7.26 -2.90
C LEU A 208 -20.85 -6.73 -2.73
N CYS A 209 -20.37 -5.85 -3.62
CA CYS A 209 -19.06 -5.23 -3.48
C CYS A 209 -18.96 -4.37 -2.21
N ALA A 210 -20.01 -3.65 -1.82
CA ALA A 210 -20.02 -2.88 -0.58
C ALA A 210 -19.93 -3.79 0.66
N VAL A 211 -20.71 -4.88 0.70
CA VAL A 211 -20.67 -5.87 1.79
C VAL A 211 -19.30 -6.55 1.87
N GLN A 212 -18.73 -6.97 0.74
CA GLN A 212 -17.40 -7.57 0.69
C GLN A 212 -16.30 -6.56 1.07
N GLY A 213 -16.45 -5.29 0.68
CA GLY A 213 -15.55 -4.22 1.11
C GLY A 213 -15.59 -3.98 2.62
N LEU A 214 -16.78 -4.02 3.22
CA LEU A 214 -16.94 -3.97 4.68
C LEU A 214 -16.28 -5.18 5.34
N TYR A 215 -16.48 -6.39 4.82
CA TYR A 215 -15.82 -7.59 5.33
C TYR A 215 -14.29 -7.47 5.31
N VAL A 216 -13.70 -7.11 4.17
CA VAL A 216 -12.24 -6.91 4.04
C VAL A 216 -11.75 -5.87 5.05
N ASN A 217 -12.48 -4.75 5.20
CA ASN A 217 -12.12 -3.71 6.15
C ASN A 217 -12.21 -4.18 7.60
N SER A 218 -13.24 -4.95 7.96
CA SER A 218 -13.39 -5.53 9.30
C SER A 218 -12.28 -6.54 9.62
N VAL A 219 -11.90 -7.39 8.65
CA VAL A 219 -10.79 -8.34 8.78
C VAL A 219 -9.47 -7.62 8.99
N GLU A 220 -9.19 -6.58 8.22
CA GLU A 220 -7.98 -5.76 8.37
C GLU A 220 -7.93 -5.05 9.73
N GLN A 221 -9.06 -4.50 10.20
CA GLN A 221 -9.15 -3.90 11.54
C GLN A 221 -8.93 -4.94 12.64
N ALA A 222 -9.55 -6.11 12.54
CA ALA A 222 -9.40 -7.19 13.50
C ALA A 222 -7.96 -7.70 13.57
N ARG A 223 -7.32 -7.88 12.41
CA ARG A 223 -5.89 -8.22 12.32
C ARG A 223 -5.03 -7.14 12.97
N GLY A 224 -5.22 -5.87 12.62
CA GLY A 224 -4.46 -4.76 13.18
C GLY A 224 -4.56 -4.68 14.70
N TRP A 225 -5.76 -4.91 15.24
CA TRP A 225 -5.97 -4.98 16.69
C TRP A 225 -5.23 -6.14 17.34
N LEU A 226 -5.27 -7.35 16.74
CA LEU A 226 -4.54 -8.51 17.25
C LEU A 226 -3.01 -8.32 17.21
N VAL A 227 -2.49 -7.79 16.11
CA VAL A 227 -1.06 -7.47 15.95
C VAL A 227 -0.64 -6.47 17.02
N GLN A 228 -1.41 -5.38 17.18
CA GLN A 228 -1.11 -4.38 18.21
C GLN A 228 -1.15 -4.99 19.61
N ARG A 229 -2.12 -5.85 19.91
CA ARG A 229 -2.22 -6.49 21.22
C ARG A 229 -1.07 -7.48 21.46
N HIS A 230 -0.66 -8.21 20.44
CA HIS A 230 0.49 -9.09 20.47
C HIS A 230 1.77 -8.30 20.74
N ASP A 231 2.03 -7.24 19.97
CA ASP A 231 3.21 -6.39 20.13
C ASP A 231 3.26 -5.74 21.52
N GLN A 232 2.14 -5.20 22.01
CA GLN A 232 2.03 -4.63 23.36
C GLN A 232 2.36 -5.67 24.43
N SER A 233 1.79 -6.88 24.30
CA SER A 233 2.03 -7.97 25.26
C SER A 233 3.49 -8.42 25.22
N THR A 234 4.09 -8.54 24.03
CA THR A 234 5.49 -8.91 23.86
C THR A 234 6.42 -7.85 24.46
N ALA A 235 6.20 -6.58 24.13
CA ALA A 235 6.95 -5.45 24.68
C ALA A 235 6.88 -5.43 26.22
N GLY A 236 5.68 -5.56 26.80
CA GLY A 236 5.50 -5.57 28.25
C GLY A 236 6.17 -6.77 28.94
N ARG A 237 6.15 -7.95 28.32
CA ARG A 237 6.83 -9.13 28.88
C ARG A 237 8.35 -9.02 28.80
N ILE A 238 8.90 -8.45 27.73
CA ILE A 238 10.35 -8.17 27.62
C ILE A 238 10.74 -7.12 28.66
N GLU A 239 9.95 -6.06 28.82
CA GLU A 239 10.17 -5.03 29.84
C GLU A 239 10.19 -5.63 31.26
N GLN A 240 9.23 -6.49 31.59
CA GLN A 240 9.22 -7.20 32.87
C GLN A 240 10.47 -8.09 33.07
N ALA A 241 10.93 -8.77 32.02
CA ALA A 241 12.16 -9.55 32.09
C ALA A 241 13.40 -8.67 32.34
N ILE A 242 13.47 -7.50 31.69
CA ILE A 242 14.52 -6.51 31.93
C ILE A 242 14.45 -5.98 33.37
N LEU A 243 13.27 -5.62 33.86
CA LEU A 243 13.08 -5.12 35.23
C LEU A 243 13.53 -6.14 36.29
N ARG A 244 13.29 -7.44 36.07
CA ARG A 244 13.77 -8.51 36.97
C ARG A 244 15.29 -8.62 37.02
N LEU A 245 15.97 -8.30 35.92
CA LEU A 245 17.42 -8.34 35.79
C LEU A 245 18.09 -7.01 36.19
N ARG A 246 17.30 -5.95 36.38
CA ARG A 246 17.77 -4.61 36.68
C ARG A 246 18.12 -4.49 38.18
N PRO A 247 19.30 -3.97 38.53
CA PRO A 247 19.66 -3.70 39.92
C PRO A 247 18.74 -2.65 40.55
N PRO A 248 18.50 -2.76 41.86
CA PRO A 248 17.95 -1.66 42.64
C PRO A 248 18.82 -0.39 42.47
N GLY A 249 18.19 0.74 42.14
CA GLY A 249 18.85 2.06 42.04
C GLY A 249 19.44 2.41 40.68
N GLU A 250 19.37 1.53 39.67
CA GLU A 250 19.76 1.90 38.30
C GLU A 250 18.67 2.76 37.66
N HIS A 251 18.97 4.02 37.33
CA HIS A 251 18.02 4.97 36.73
C HIS A 251 18.44 5.38 35.30
N GLY A 252 17.48 5.85 34.51
CA GLY A 252 17.72 6.35 33.16
C GLY A 252 17.48 5.34 32.04
N MET A 253 17.96 5.68 30.85
CA MET A 253 17.71 4.93 29.61
C MET A 253 18.36 3.55 29.63
N VAL A 254 17.57 2.54 29.31
CA VAL A 254 17.99 1.15 29.23
C VAL A 254 18.64 0.89 27.87
N GLN A 255 19.87 0.36 27.89
CA GLN A 255 20.56 -0.07 26.68
C GLN A 255 20.13 -1.48 26.30
N VAL A 256 19.55 -1.66 25.11
CA VAL A 256 19.08 -2.97 24.64
C VAL A 256 19.58 -3.27 23.22
N ASN A 257 20.09 -4.48 23.01
CA ASN A 257 20.32 -5.05 21.69
C ASN A 257 19.29 -6.16 21.44
N LEU A 258 18.78 -6.25 20.21
CA LEU A 258 17.78 -7.23 19.78
C LEU A 258 18.36 -8.04 18.63
N GLN A 259 18.19 -9.36 18.67
CA GLN A 259 18.50 -10.26 17.57
C GLN A 259 17.23 -10.92 17.04
N GLY A 260 17.05 -10.81 15.71
CA GLY A 260 16.00 -11.50 14.97
C GLY A 260 14.66 -10.77 14.99
N GLU A 261 13.71 -11.37 14.31
CA GLU A 261 12.31 -10.93 14.21
C GLU A 261 11.38 -11.87 14.98
N LEU A 262 10.20 -11.40 15.34
CA LEU A 262 9.14 -12.22 15.91
C LEU A 262 7.92 -12.17 14.99
N ALA A 263 7.75 -13.21 14.17
CA ALA A 263 6.62 -13.30 13.26
C ALA A 263 5.30 -13.46 14.02
N PHE A 264 4.26 -12.77 13.54
CA PHE A 264 2.91 -12.91 14.08
C PHE A 264 1.99 -13.59 13.08
N ASP A 265 1.65 -14.85 13.37
CA ASP A 265 0.64 -15.57 12.61
C ASP A 265 -0.77 -15.27 13.14
N SER A 266 -1.67 -14.92 12.23
CA SER A 266 -3.03 -14.51 12.55
C SER A 266 -4.01 -15.31 11.72
N ILE A 267 -5.13 -15.69 12.34
CA ILE A 267 -6.27 -16.29 11.63
C ILE A 267 -6.85 -15.35 10.57
N TYR A 268 -6.61 -14.04 10.70
CA TYR A 268 -7.04 -13.04 9.73
C TYR A 268 -5.95 -12.82 8.68
N PRO A 269 -6.28 -12.93 7.38
CA PRO A 269 -5.32 -12.74 6.30
C PRO A 269 -4.69 -11.34 6.32
N ALA A 270 -3.47 -11.23 5.80
CA ALA A 270 -2.80 -9.96 5.58
C ALA A 270 -3.05 -9.45 4.15
N VAL A 271 -3.29 -8.15 3.99
CA VAL A 271 -3.08 -7.50 2.68
C VAL A 271 -1.57 -7.47 2.37
N TRP A 272 -1.19 -8.09 1.25
CA TRP A 272 0.20 -8.14 0.81
C TRP A 272 0.78 -6.73 0.62
N THR A 273 2.01 -6.47 1.11
CA THR A 273 2.80 -5.22 0.96
C THR A 273 2.33 -3.99 1.76
N GLY A 274 1.34 -4.14 2.65
CA GLY A 274 0.98 -3.09 3.60
C GLY A 274 1.97 -3.01 4.77
N THR A 275 2.48 -1.81 5.07
CA THR A 275 3.12 -1.53 6.37
C THR A 275 2.08 -1.26 7.45
N THR A 276 0.85 -0.96 7.03
CA THR A 276 -0.30 -0.72 7.90
C THR A 276 -0.73 -2.05 8.53
N GLY A 277 -0.70 -2.12 9.86
CA GLY A 277 -1.06 -3.33 10.59
C GLY A 277 0.00 -4.45 10.59
N ALA A 278 1.23 -4.15 10.14
CA ALA A 278 2.38 -5.04 10.30
C ALA A 278 2.90 -4.98 11.75
N SER A 279 3.44 -6.09 12.28
CA SER A 279 4.05 -6.12 13.60
C SER A 279 5.34 -5.30 13.64
N PHE A 280 5.54 -4.54 14.70
CA PHE A 280 6.79 -3.84 14.97
C PHE A 280 7.96 -4.80 15.23
N PHE A 281 7.68 -6.05 15.62
CA PHE A 281 8.70 -7.06 15.87
C PHE A 281 9.00 -7.95 14.65
N GLU A 282 8.17 -7.90 13.61
CA GLU A 282 8.38 -8.65 12.36
C GLU A 282 8.90 -7.75 11.24
N TRP A 283 8.40 -6.52 11.16
CA TRP A 283 8.61 -5.69 9.99
C TRP A 283 10.08 -5.24 9.83
N ASP A 284 10.53 -5.21 8.57
CA ASP A 284 11.88 -4.74 8.18
C ASP A 284 12.99 -5.63 8.79
N ASP A 285 12.78 -6.95 8.71
CA ASP A 285 13.62 -8.00 9.29
C ASP A 285 13.86 -7.79 10.80
N GLY A 286 12.85 -7.27 11.51
CA GLY A 286 12.93 -6.99 12.93
C GLY A 286 13.82 -5.79 13.29
N ASN A 287 13.60 -4.64 12.63
CA ASN A 287 14.41 -3.44 12.83
C ASN A 287 14.51 -3.00 14.32
N PRO A 288 15.69 -3.10 14.96
CA PRO A 288 15.84 -2.84 16.40
C PRO A 288 15.44 -1.43 16.82
N HIS A 289 15.68 -0.42 15.96
CA HIS A 289 15.32 0.96 16.29
C HIS A 289 13.80 1.14 16.38
N ARG A 290 13.03 0.48 15.52
CA ARG A 290 11.56 0.54 15.55
C ARG A 290 11.01 -0.22 16.75
N MET A 291 11.52 -1.43 17.00
CA MET A 291 11.15 -2.22 18.18
C MET A 291 11.38 -1.43 19.48
N LEU A 292 12.56 -0.86 19.67
CA LEU A 292 12.89 -0.11 20.89
C LEU A 292 12.10 1.20 21.00
N SER A 293 11.82 1.87 19.87
CA SER A 293 10.97 3.06 19.86
C SER A 293 9.53 2.70 20.25
N TYR A 294 9.00 1.59 19.72
CA TYR A 294 7.69 1.09 20.07
C TYR A 294 7.61 0.67 21.54
N MET A 295 8.56 -0.11 22.03
CA MET A 295 8.66 -0.48 23.45
C MET A 295 8.73 0.76 24.34
N SER A 296 9.51 1.78 23.95
CA SER A 296 9.56 3.06 24.68
C SER A 296 8.24 3.81 24.65
N LEU A 297 7.43 3.65 23.60
CA LEU A 297 6.14 4.32 23.47
C LEU A 297 5.06 3.68 24.34
N VAL A 298 5.04 2.34 24.42
CA VAL A 298 3.99 1.59 25.12
C VAL A 298 4.35 1.21 26.57
N GLY A 299 5.64 1.18 26.90
CA GLY A 299 6.16 0.80 28.21
C GLY A 299 6.57 2.00 29.08
N ASP A 300 6.99 1.71 30.31
CA ASP A 300 7.40 2.71 31.30
C ASP A 300 8.88 3.07 31.16
N LEU A 301 9.67 2.20 30.54
CA LEU A 301 11.09 2.40 30.34
C LEU A 301 11.39 3.12 29.02
N ARG A 302 12.47 3.91 29.02
CA ARG A 302 13.04 4.48 27.80
C ARG A 302 14.21 3.63 27.35
N TYR A 303 14.18 3.23 26.09
CA TYR A 303 15.19 2.35 25.52
C TYR A 303 16.09 3.08 24.54
N ARG A 304 17.36 2.67 24.46
CA ARG A 304 18.30 3.06 23.41
C ARG A 304 19.01 1.83 22.88
N TYR A 305 19.34 1.85 21.59
CA TYR A 305 20.06 0.74 20.97
C TYR A 305 21.43 0.55 21.63
N PHE A 306 21.71 -0.69 22.04
CA PHE A 306 23.00 -1.07 22.59
C PHE A 306 23.89 -1.55 21.45
N GLN A 307 24.82 -0.69 21.06
CA GLN A 307 25.77 -1.02 20.00
C GLN A 307 26.76 -2.08 20.48
N GLU A 308 27.07 -3.03 19.61
CA GLU A 308 28.05 -4.06 19.88
C GLU A 308 29.43 -3.43 20.13
N PRO A 309 30.12 -3.74 21.25
CA PRO A 309 31.41 -3.13 21.57
C PRO A 309 32.52 -3.57 20.60
N ALA A 310 32.48 -4.82 20.14
CA ALA A 310 33.39 -5.39 19.15
C ALA A 310 32.64 -6.35 18.21
N PRO A 311 32.94 -6.37 16.90
CA PRO A 311 32.23 -7.22 15.94
C PRO A 311 32.19 -8.70 16.36
N GLY A 312 31.00 -9.27 16.48
CA GLY A 312 30.79 -10.68 16.80
C GLY A 312 30.82 -11.05 18.30
N GLU A 313 31.05 -10.10 19.20
CA GLU A 313 30.97 -10.31 20.66
C GLU A 313 29.57 -10.75 21.09
N PHE A 314 28.52 -10.10 20.61
CA PHE A 314 27.14 -10.46 20.90
C PHE A 314 26.73 -11.74 20.20
N ALA A 315 27.25 -12.04 19.01
CA ALA A 315 26.93 -13.27 18.28
C ALA A 315 27.26 -14.53 19.11
N ALA A 316 28.40 -14.54 19.81
CA ALA A 316 28.79 -15.63 20.69
C ALA A 316 27.85 -15.80 21.90
N VAL A 317 27.30 -14.68 22.42
CA VAL A 317 26.33 -14.70 23.53
C VAL A 317 24.97 -15.19 23.04
N TYR A 318 24.48 -14.63 21.93
CA TYR A 318 23.21 -15.00 21.32
C TYR A 318 23.14 -16.47 20.89
N ALA A 319 24.26 -17.07 20.47
CA ALA A 319 24.33 -18.50 20.16
C ALA A 319 24.00 -19.41 21.36
N ARG A 320 24.18 -18.91 22.58
CA ARG A 320 23.90 -19.65 23.83
C ARG A 320 22.56 -19.24 24.45
N MET A 321 21.99 -18.12 24.03
CA MET A 321 20.70 -17.66 24.51
C MET A 321 19.58 -18.49 23.87
N PRO A 322 18.59 -18.95 24.65
CA PRO A 322 17.39 -19.53 24.09
C PRO A 322 16.55 -18.45 23.40
N VAL A 323 15.71 -18.87 22.46
CA VAL A 323 14.83 -17.98 21.70
C VAL A 323 13.62 -17.58 22.56
N TRP A 324 13.19 -16.32 22.48
CA TRP A 324 11.97 -15.83 23.13
C TRP A 324 10.77 -16.72 22.74
N PRO A 325 9.86 -17.09 23.67
CA PRO A 325 9.68 -16.55 25.02
C PRO A 325 10.30 -17.40 26.15
N ALA A 326 11.30 -18.23 25.87
CA ALA A 326 11.92 -19.10 26.88
C ALA A 326 12.68 -18.30 27.95
N GLU A 327 12.78 -18.84 29.15
CA GLU A 327 13.58 -18.22 30.23
C GLU A 327 15.05 -18.12 29.80
N GLY A 328 15.67 -16.96 30.06
CA GLY A 328 17.05 -16.68 29.64
C GLY A 328 17.19 -16.13 28.22
N SER A 329 16.09 -15.90 27.48
CA SER A 329 16.11 -15.21 26.18
C SER A 329 16.35 -13.70 26.29
N VAL A 330 16.21 -13.16 27.51
CA VAL A 330 16.64 -11.81 27.90
C VAL A 330 17.76 -11.99 28.90
N GLN A 331 18.92 -11.39 28.64
CA GLN A 331 20.08 -11.47 29.53
C GLN A 331 20.68 -10.11 29.74
N ARG A 332 21.16 -9.87 30.95
CA ARG A 332 21.98 -8.70 31.22
C ARG A 332 23.40 -8.97 30.73
N TYR A 333 23.94 -8.04 29.97
CA TYR A 333 25.31 -8.08 29.48
C TYR A 333 26.03 -6.77 29.81
N LYS A 334 26.96 -6.83 30.78
CA LYS A 334 27.66 -5.65 31.31
C LYS A 334 26.64 -4.59 31.76
N GLN A 335 26.55 -3.47 31.03
CA GLN A 335 25.71 -2.31 31.34
C GLN A 335 24.40 -2.26 30.54
N GLY A 336 24.17 -3.25 29.66
CA GLY A 336 22.98 -3.34 28.82
C GLY A 336 22.31 -4.70 28.88
N TYR A 337 21.33 -4.88 28.01
CA TYR A 337 20.52 -6.09 27.91
C TYR A 337 20.53 -6.61 26.48
N LEU A 338 20.58 -7.93 26.34
CA LEU A 338 20.48 -8.63 25.07
C LEU A 338 19.16 -9.38 25.04
N VAL A 339 18.46 -9.33 23.91
CA VAL A 339 17.15 -9.98 23.70
C VAL A 339 17.20 -10.79 22.42
N LYS A 340 16.97 -12.10 22.52
CA LYS A 340 16.92 -13.01 21.36
C LYS A 340 15.47 -13.33 20.98
N LEU A 341 15.01 -12.83 19.84
CA LEU A 341 13.65 -13.03 19.35
C LEU A 341 13.52 -14.23 18.40
N SER A 342 14.54 -14.47 17.58
CA SER A 342 14.64 -15.64 16.70
C SER A 342 16.10 -15.94 16.37
N GLU A 343 16.33 -17.09 15.73
CA GLU A 343 17.64 -17.39 15.14
C GLU A 343 17.90 -16.46 13.94
N PRO A 344 19.17 -16.09 13.69
CA PRO A 344 19.51 -15.28 12.53
C PRO A 344 19.09 -16.00 11.24
N VAL A 345 18.21 -15.36 10.47
CA VAL A 345 17.82 -15.85 9.15
C VAL A 345 19.07 -15.79 8.26
N GLN A 346 19.63 -16.95 7.90
CA GLN A 346 20.66 -17.03 6.86
C GLN A 346 20.01 -16.62 5.53
N LYS A 347 20.13 -15.35 5.14
CA LYS A 347 19.78 -14.96 3.77
C LYS A 347 20.80 -15.60 2.82
N PRO A 348 20.39 -16.38 1.80
CA PRO A 348 21.26 -16.55 0.66
C PRO A 348 21.56 -15.13 0.14
N LEU A 349 22.84 -14.84 -0.06
CA LEU A 349 23.29 -13.62 -0.72
C LEU A 349 22.61 -13.54 -2.09
N SER A 350 21.45 -12.88 -2.17
CA SER A 350 20.83 -12.56 -3.44
C SER A 350 21.74 -11.54 -4.10
N GLY A 351 22.46 -12.00 -5.11
CA GLY A 351 23.28 -11.19 -5.99
C GLY A 351 22.49 -10.08 -6.70
N PRO A 352 23.22 -9.17 -7.38
CA PRO A 352 22.69 -7.93 -7.95
C PRO A 352 21.54 -8.12 -8.96
#